data_AF-A0A6J7DJA0-F1
#
_entry.id   AF-A0A6J7DJA0-F1
#
_cell.length_a   1.000
_cell.length_b   1.000
_cell.length_c   1.000
_cell.angle_alpha   90.00
_cell.angle_beta   90.00
_cell.angle_gamma   90.00
#
_symmetry.space_group_name_H-M   'P 1'
#
loop_
_entity.id
_entity.type
_entity.pdbx_description
1 polymer ?
#
loop_
_entity_poly.entity_id
_entity_poly.type
_entity_poly.pdbx_seq_one_letter_code
_entity_poly.pdbx_strand_id
1 'polypeptide(L)'
;MIGSPLASAHEAPGRGYHWGMATFHPTLPRGARVYAGQKATLEEIVLGPAHENDGTLNLFGALRTSMATTGYETVKEFQKAEVMVAPALQTEGKSLQRAQGIGMGR
;
A
#
# COMPACT_ATOMS: atom_id res chain seq x y z
N MET A 1 4.71 1.14 -10.07
CA MET A 1 5.90 0.63 -9.35
C MET A 1 5.58 0.63 -7.86
N ILE A 2 5.89 -0.44 -7.14
CA ILE A 2 5.57 -0.60 -5.71
C ILE A 2 6.89 -0.78 -4.95
N GLY A 3 7.17 0.09 -3.97
CA GLY A 3 8.41 0.11 -3.18
C GLY A 3 8.19 -0.34 -1.75
N SER A 4 7.85 0.59 -0.86
CA SER A 4 7.68 0.34 0.58
C SER A 4 6.77 -0.87 0.92
N PRO A 5 5.61 -1.09 0.26
CA PRO A 5 4.79 -2.27 0.55
C PRO A 5 5.48 -3.61 0.24
N LEU A 6 6.33 -3.67 -0.80
CA LEU A 6 7.09 -4.89 -1.09
C LEU A 6 8.32 -5.02 -0.19
N ALA A 7 8.85 -3.91 0.32
CA ALA A 7 9.96 -3.94 1.28
C ALA A 7 9.57 -4.56 2.63
N SER A 8 8.27 -4.63 2.96
CA SER A 8 7.77 -5.32 4.15
C SER A 8 7.62 -6.84 4.00
N ALA A 9 7.94 -7.40 2.82
CA ALA A 9 7.97 -8.84 2.61
C ALA A 9 9.09 -9.51 3.42
N HIS A 10 8.90 -10.75 3.86
CA HIS A 10 9.96 -11.54 4.51
C HIS A 10 11.16 -11.79 3.58
N GLU A 11 10.90 -11.89 2.28
CA GLU A 11 11.86 -12.10 1.21
C GLU A 11 12.61 -10.81 0.82
N ALA A 12 12.12 -9.64 1.25
CA ALA A 12 12.74 -8.37 0.92
C ALA A 12 14.13 -8.27 1.58
N PRO A 13 15.20 -7.98 0.80
CA PRO A 13 16.56 -7.93 1.33
C PRO A 13 16.77 -6.82 2.37
N GLY A 14 15.95 -5.77 2.30
CA GLY A 14 15.94 -4.67 3.25
C GLY A 14 15.37 -5.02 4.62
N ARG A 15 14.78 -6.21 4.82
CA ARG A 15 14.20 -6.68 6.10
C ARG A 15 13.27 -5.65 6.75
N GLY A 16 12.36 -5.10 5.94
CA GLY A 16 11.43 -4.04 6.36
C GLY A 16 11.97 -2.62 6.20
N TYR A 17 13.24 -2.41 5.83
CA TYR A 17 13.74 -1.10 5.43
C TYR A 17 13.55 -0.87 3.93
N HIS A 18 13.16 0.35 3.59
CA HIS A 18 13.04 0.84 2.22
C HIS A 18 13.78 2.17 2.06
N TRP A 19 14.39 2.40 0.90
CA TRP A 19 15.05 3.66 0.56
C TRP A 19 14.94 3.90 -0.93
N GLY A 20 14.88 5.17 -1.34
CA GLY A 20 14.91 5.53 -2.75
C GLY A 20 16.28 5.28 -3.37
N MET A 21 16.33 5.13 -4.70
CA MET A 21 17.56 4.95 -5.49
C MET A 21 18.44 6.22 -5.58
N ALA A 22 18.07 7.30 -4.89
CA ALA A 22 18.86 8.51 -4.89
C ALA A 22 20.23 8.24 -4.26
N THR A 23 21.29 8.63 -4.98
CA THR A 23 22.69 8.41 -4.57
C THR A 23 22.94 8.95 -3.16
N PHE A 24 23.60 8.15 -2.32
CA PHE A 24 24.12 8.57 -1.03
C PHE A 24 25.26 9.57 -1.27
N HIS A 25 24.91 10.86 -1.39
CA HIS A 25 25.87 11.92 -1.59
C HIS A 25 26.11 12.66 -0.25
N PRO A 26 27.37 12.80 0.21
CA PRO A 26 27.67 13.35 1.54
C PRO A 26 27.21 14.80 1.70
N THR A 27 27.17 15.58 0.62
CA THR A 27 26.76 17.00 0.65
C THR A 27 25.46 17.29 -0.09
N LEU A 28 24.82 16.25 -0.66
CA LEU A 28 23.52 16.37 -1.34
C LEU A 28 22.68 15.10 -1.07
N PRO A 29 22.40 14.77 0.21
CA PRO A 29 21.62 13.60 0.54
C PRO A 29 20.19 13.77 0.02
N ARG A 30 19.79 12.89 -0.89
CA ARG A 30 18.44 12.86 -1.47
C ARG A 30 17.68 11.56 -1.17
N GLY A 31 18.35 10.60 -0.53
CA GLY A 31 17.76 9.33 -0.10
C GLY A 31 17.48 9.35 1.40
N ALA A 32 16.28 8.96 1.79
CA ALA A 32 15.92 8.68 3.17
C ALA A 32 15.64 7.19 3.34
N ARG A 33 16.18 6.61 4.41
CA ARG A 33 15.83 5.24 4.82
C ARG A 33 14.59 5.32 5.70
N VAL A 34 13.55 4.57 5.34
CA VAL A 34 12.34 4.43 6.13
C VAL A 34 12.20 2.97 6.58
N TYR A 35 11.63 2.77 7.76
CA TYR A 35 11.26 1.44 8.23
C TYR A 35 9.76 1.24 7.96
N ALA A 36 9.44 0.33 7.05
CA ALA A 36 8.09 -0.08 6.68
C ALA A 36 7.61 -1.32 7.47
N GLY A 37 8.45 -1.87 8.36
CA GLY A 37 8.15 -3.10 9.09
C GLY A 37 8.30 -4.37 8.24
N GLN A 38 8.22 -5.55 8.87
CA GLN A 38 8.00 -6.81 8.17
C GLN A 38 6.62 -7.33 8.52
N LYS A 39 5.84 -7.70 7.50
CA LYS A 39 4.42 -8.02 7.66
C LYS A 39 4.08 -9.46 7.30
N ALA A 40 4.49 -9.90 6.11
CA ALA A 40 4.04 -11.15 5.53
C ALA A 40 5.01 -11.62 4.44
N THR A 41 4.75 -12.77 3.84
CA THR A 41 5.42 -13.21 2.62
C THR A 41 5.06 -12.31 1.43
N LEU A 42 5.90 -12.30 0.40
CA LEU A 42 5.62 -11.60 -0.85
C LEU A 42 4.32 -12.11 -1.50
N GLU A 43 4.06 -13.40 -1.39
CA GLU A 43 2.84 -14.03 -1.87
C GLU A 43 1.61 -13.45 -1.17
N GLU A 44 1.59 -13.39 0.16
CA GLU A 44 0.46 -12.82 0.92
C GLU A 44 0.25 -11.32 0.62
N ILE A 45 1.34 -10.56 0.45
CA ILE A 45 1.25 -9.15 0.08
C ILE A 45 0.57 -8.98 -1.29
N VAL A 46 0.93 -9.78 -2.28
CA VAL A 46 0.44 -9.60 -3.66
C VAL A 46 -0.90 -10.32 -3.89
N LEU A 47 -1.02 -11.57 -3.44
CA LEU A 47 -2.13 -12.48 -3.76
C LEU A 47 -3.07 -12.73 -2.57
N GLY A 48 -2.64 -12.43 -1.35
CA GLY A 48 -3.39 -12.72 -0.13
C GLY A 48 -3.13 -14.13 0.42
N PRO A 49 -3.90 -14.55 1.45
CA PRO A 49 -5.01 -13.82 2.06
C PRO A 49 -4.55 -12.56 2.82
N ALA A 50 -5.45 -11.60 2.99
CA ALA A 50 -5.25 -10.48 3.90
C ALA A 50 -5.82 -10.85 5.27
N HIS A 51 -4.97 -10.87 6.30
CA HIS A 51 -5.37 -11.13 7.68
C HIS A 51 -5.78 -9.86 8.43
N GLU A 52 -5.41 -8.70 7.88
CA GLU A 52 -5.64 -7.37 8.45
C GLU A 52 -6.51 -6.52 7.51
N ASN A 53 -7.19 -5.52 8.06
CA ASN A 53 -8.09 -4.63 7.31
C ASN A 53 -7.44 -3.30 6.89
N ASP A 54 -6.12 -3.25 6.84
CA ASP A 54 -5.35 -2.04 6.57
C ASP A 54 -4.98 -1.80 5.09
N GLY A 55 -5.31 -2.76 4.22
CA GLY A 55 -5.05 -2.70 2.78
C GLY A 55 -3.59 -2.92 2.39
N THR A 56 -2.75 -3.46 3.29
CA THR A 56 -1.32 -3.70 3.00
C THR A 56 -1.04 -5.07 2.39
N LEU A 57 -2.02 -5.98 2.43
CA LEU A 57 -1.96 -7.33 1.87
C LEU A 57 -3.01 -7.53 0.77
N ASN A 58 -2.84 -8.59 -0.03
CA ASN A 58 -3.74 -8.97 -1.11
C ASN A 58 -4.01 -7.83 -2.13
N LEU A 59 -2.95 -7.21 -2.63
CA LEU A 59 -3.04 -6.11 -3.59
C LEU A 59 -3.84 -6.48 -4.85
N PHE A 60 -3.72 -7.73 -5.33
CA PHE A 60 -4.44 -8.18 -6.52
C PHE A 60 -5.91 -8.48 -6.23
N GLY A 61 -6.24 -8.94 -5.02
CA GLY A 61 -7.63 -9.01 -4.56
C GLY A 61 -8.25 -7.63 -4.51
N ALA A 62 -7.57 -6.64 -3.92
CA ALA A 62 -8.04 -5.26 -3.86
C ALA A 62 -8.26 -4.65 -5.26
N LEU A 63 -7.35 -4.91 -6.20
CA LEU A 63 -7.51 -4.48 -7.60
C LEU A 63 -8.73 -5.13 -8.26
N ARG A 64 -8.87 -6.46 -8.16
CA ARG A 64 -10.03 -7.18 -8.72
C ARG A 64 -11.34 -6.70 -8.13
N THR A 65 -11.40 -6.50 -6.82
CA THR A 65 -12.58 -5.95 -6.14
C THR A 65 -12.90 -4.56 -6.64
N SER A 66 -11.90 -3.68 -6.76
CA SER A 66 -12.09 -2.32 -7.28
C SER A 66 -12.65 -2.34 -8.71
N MET A 67 -12.05 -3.14 -9.59
CA MET A 67 -12.51 -3.32 -10.97
C MET A 67 -13.96 -3.82 -11.03
N ALA A 68 -14.30 -4.85 -10.24
CA ALA A 68 -15.65 -5.40 -10.16
C ALA A 68 -16.67 -4.38 -9.63
N THR A 69 -16.33 -3.62 -8.59
CA THR A 69 -17.21 -2.56 -8.03
C THR A 69 -17.52 -1.48 -9.06
N THR A 70 -16.55 -1.14 -9.91
CA THR A 70 -16.73 -0.16 -11.00
C THR A 70 -17.25 -0.75 -12.30
N GLY A 71 -17.47 -2.08 -12.38
CA GLY A 71 -18.04 -2.74 -13.55
C GLY A 71 -17.09 -2.95 -14.72
N TYR A 72 -15.77 -3.09 -14.49
CA TYR A 72 -14.78 -3.31 -15.56
C TYR A 72 -14.10 -4.67 -15.44
N GLU A 73 -13.92 -5.35 -16.59
CA GLU A 73 -13.30 -6.67 -16.65
C GLU A 73 -11.78 -6.57 -16.87
N THR A 74 -11.33 -5.57 -17.64
CA THR A 74 -9.91 -5.41 -17.99
C THR A 74 -9.29 -4.16 -17.38
N VAL A 75 -7.98 -4.20 -17.12
CA VAL A 75 -7.21 -3.03 -16.66
C VAL A 75 -7.33 -1.87 -17.64
N LYS A 76 -7.48 -2.16 -18.94
CA LYS A 76 -7.61 -1.11 -19.96
C LYS A 76 -8.93 -0.37 -19.84
N GLU A 77 -10.03 -1.06 -19.57
CA GLU A 77 -11.33 -0.44 -19.37
C GLU A 77 -11.41 0.26 -18.02
N PHE A 78 -10.79 -0.30 -16.98
CA PHE A 78 -10.71 0.32 -15.65
C PHE A 78 -10.06 1.71 -15.66
N GLN A 79 -9.20 2.02 -16.65
CA GLN A 79 -8.65 3.38 -16.86
C GLN A 79 -9.73 4.44 -17.16
N LYS A 80 -10.97 4.03 -17.49
CA LYS A 80 -12.11 4.92 -17.76
C LYS A 80 -13.03 5.10 -16.54
N ALA A 81 -12.72 4.47 -15.40
CA ALA A 81 -13.52 4.60 -14.19
C ALA A 81 -13.67 6.08 -13.79
N GLU A 82 -14.88 6.45 -13.37
CA GLU A 82 -15.14 7.78 -12.86
C GLU A 82 -14.37 8.03 -11.56
N VAL A 83 -13.78 9.21 -11.44
CA VAL A 83 -13.00 9.61 -10.26
C VAL A 83 -13.72 10.74 -9.55
N MET A 84 -13.95 10.55 -8.25
CA MET A 84 -14.50 11.59 -7.37
C MET A 84 -13.41 12.14 -6.44
N VAL A 85 -13.34 13.46 -6.32
CA VAL A 85 -12.50 14.12 -5.31
C VAL A 85 -13.33 14.36 -4.06
N ALA A 86 -13.01 13.66 -2.98
CA ALA A 86 -13.71 13.75 -1.70
C ALA A 86 -12.73 14.18 -0.58
N PRO A 87 -12.52 15.51 -0.35
CA PRO A 87 -11.57 16.00 0.65
C PRO A 87 -11.87 15.51 2.07
N ALA A 88 -13.15 15.33 2.41
CA ALA A 88 -13.59 14.87 3.72
C ALA A 88 -13.21 13.41 4.03
N LEU A 89 -12.90 12.58 3.02
CA LEU A 89 -12.58 11.16 3.21
C LEU A 89 -11.31 10.94 4.07
N GLN A 90 -10.44 11.94 4.16
CA GLN A 90 -9.26 11.92 5.02
C GLN A 90 -9.59 12.07 6.51
N THR A 91 -10.77 12.59 6.85
CA THR A 91 -11.17 12.90 8.23
C THR A 91 -12.44 12.16 8.66
N GLU A 92 -13.40 11.98 7.76
CA GLU A 92 -14.68 11.32 8.01
C GLU A 92 -14.46 9.85 8.39
N GLY A 93 -14.94 9.45 9.56
CA GLY A 93 -14.74 8.11 10.12
C GLY A 93 -13.29 7.80 10.56
N LYS A 94 -12.28 8.53 10.04
CA LYS A 94 -10.87 8.35 10.40
C LYS A 94 -10.59 8.68 11.87
N SER A 95 -11.30 9.64 12.45
CA SER A 95 -11.20 9.95 13.89
C SER A 95 -11.54 8.75 14.77
N LEU A 96 -12.60 8.00 14.41
CA LEU A 96 -13.02 6.79 15.13
C LEU A 96 -12.00 5.66 14.95
N GLN A 97 -11.51 5.47 13.72
CA GLN A 97 -10.45 4.50 13.41
C GLN A 97 -9.17 4.77 14.22
N ARG A 98 -8.74 6.04 14.33
CA ARG A 98 -7.57 6.43 15.14
C ARG A 98 -7.79 6.17 16.62
N ALA A 99 -8.94 6.59 17.15
CA ALA A 99 -9.27 6.42 18.56
C ALA A 99 -9.29 4.93 18.99
N GLN A 100 -9.64 4.04 18.06
CA GLN A 100 -9.72 2.60 18.30
C GLN A 100 -8.48 1.83 17.82
N GLY A 101 -7.55 2.49 17.13
CA GLY A 101 -6.34 1.86 16.59
C GLY A 101 -6.60 0.81 15.51
N ILE A 102 -7.66 0.97 14.70
CA ILE A 102 -8.10 0.01 13.66
C ILE A 102 -8.04 0.62 12.27
N GLY A 103 -7.90 -0.19 11.21
CA GLY A 103 -8.01 0.24 9.80
C GLY A 103 -6.94 1.25 9.34
N MET A 104 -5.88 1.43 10.12
CA MET A 104 -4.71 2.24 9.79
C MET A 104 -3.51 1.32 9.83
N GLY A 105 -2.95 1.01 8.65
CA GLY A 105 -1.79 0.15 8.58
C GLY A 105 -0.70 0.69 9.48
N ARG A 106 -0.30 -0.11 10.47
CA ARG A 106 0.87 0.19 11.30
C ARG A 106 2.14 0.01 10.48
#